data_AF-A0A7W1T375-F1
#
_entry.id   AF-A0A7W1T375-F1
#
_cell.length_a   1.000
_cell.length_b   1.000
_cell.length_c   1.000
_cell.angle_alpha   90.00
_cell.angle_beta   90.00
_cell.angle_gamma   90.00
#
_symmetry.space_group_name_H-M   'P 1'
#
loop_
_entity.id
_entity.type
_entity.pdbx_description
1 polymer ?
#
loop_
_entity_poly.entity_id
_entity_poly.type
_entity_poly.pdbx_seq_one_letter_code
_entity_poly.pdbx_strand_id
1 'polypeptide(L)' 'MFIVDEPIAAAIRKAYVESGELSAAVEVRRLFLGITDNVQARQCARTIAGRQPLSPPPSKKPRACRTRSSMR' A
#
# COMPACT_ATOMS: atom_id res chain seq x y z
N MET A 1 -14.83 3.34 -14.57
CA MET A 1 -13.48 3.62 -14.03
C MET A 1 -13.64 4.23 -12.65
N PHE A 2 -12.91 3.73 -11.65
CA PHE A 2 -12.87 4.28 -10.30
C PHE A 2 -11.56 5.05 -10.10
N ILE A 3 -11.59 6.09 -9.26
CA ILE A 3 -10.40 6.88 -8.91
C ILE A 3 -9.71 6.15 -7.76
N VAL A 4 -8.43 5.84 -7.94
CA VAL A 4 -7.59 5.23 -6.89
C VAL A 4 -6.68 6.34 -6.37
N ASP A 5 -6.86 6.71 -5.10
CA ASP A 5 -5.96 7.66 -4.46
C ASP A 5 -4.59 7.02 -4.20
N GLU A 6 -3.52 7.83 -4.18
CA GLU A 6 -2.17 7.34 -3.91
C GLU A 6 -2.02 6.51 -2.61
N PRO A 7 -2.64 6.86 -1.46
CA PRO A 7 -2.60 6.01 -0.27
C PRO A 7 -3.23 4.63 -0.48
N ILE A 8 -4.33 4.56 -1.24
CA ILE A 8 -5.03 3.32 -1.58
C ILE A 8 -4.14 2.48 -2.50
N ALA A 9 -3.54 3.10 -3.52
CA ALA A 9 -2.59 2.45 -4.42
C ALA A 9 -1.37 1.92 -3.64
N ALA A 10 -0.83 2.70 -2.71
CA ALA A 10 0.31 2.30 -1.87
C ALA A 10 -0.01 1.08 -0.98
N ALA A 11 -1.19 1.04 -0.37
CA ALA A 11 -1.64 -0.09 0.43
C ALA A 11 -1.75 -1.38 -0.41
N ILE A 12 -2.33 -1.29 -1.61
CA ILE A 12 -2.47 -2.42 -2.53
C ILE A 12 -1.09 -2.91 -3.01
N ARG A 13 -0.18 -1.99 -3.37
CA ARG A 13 1.19 -2.35 -3.75
C ARG A 13 1.94 -3.04 -2.62
N LYS A 14 1.82 -2.53 -1.40
CA LYS A 14 2.43 -3.12 -0.21
C LYS A 14 1.92 -4.54 0.02
N ALA A 15 0.59 -4.73 -0.01
CA ALA A 15 -0.02 -6.05 0.12
C ALA A 15 0.41 -7.02 -1.00
N TYR A 16 0.61 -6.51 -2.22
CA TYR A 16 1.08 -7.30 -3.36
C TYR A 16 2.52 -7.82 -3.15
N VAL A 17 3.40 -6.96 -2.63
CA VAL A 17 4.82 -7.31 -2.39
C VAL A 17 4.98 -8.21 -1.16
N GLU A 18 4.27 -7.91 -0.06
CA GLU A 18 4.44 -8.62 1.21
C GLU A 18 3.69 -9.96 1.24
N SER A 19 2.49 -10.00 0.66
CA SER A 19 1.55 -11.13 0.82
C SER A 19 1.09 -11.73 -0.52
N GLY A 20 1.53 -11.17 -1.65
CA GLY A 20 1.23 -11.66 -2.98
C GLY A 20 -0.09 -11.18 -3.59
N GLU A 21 -0.36 -11.67 -4.80
CA GLU A 21 -1.45 -11.20 -5.66
C GLU A 21 -2.85 -11.35 -5.04
N LEU A 22 -3.12 -12.47 -4.37
CA LEU A 22 -4.43 -12.74 -3.78
C LEU A 22 -4.72 -11.80 -2.60
N SER A 23 -3.71 -11.48 -1.80
CA SER A 23 -3.86 -10.52 -0.71
C SER A 23 -4.14 -9.12 -1.24
N ALA A 24 -3.45 -8.70 -2.30
CA ALA A 24 -3.72 -7.42 -2.96
C ALA A 24 -5.13 -7.36 -3.57
N ALA A 25 -5.62 -8.47 -4.15
CA ALA A 25 -6.98 -8.55 -4.66
C ALA A 25 -8.05 -8.42 -3.55
N VAL A 26 -7.79 -8.97 -2.36
CA VAL A 26 -8.68 -8.78 -1.20
C VAL A 26 -8.72 -7.33 -0.76
N GLU A 27 -7.56 -6.65 -0.70
CA GLU A 27 -7.51 -5.22 -0.38
C GLU A 27 -8.25 -4.37 -1.42
N VAL A 28 -8.15 -4.70 -2.71
CA VAL A 28 -8.96 -4.08 -3.77
C VAL A 28 -10.45 -4.25 -3.50
N ARG A 29 -10.91 -5.46 -3.13
CA ARG A 29 -12.34 -5.71 -2.84
C ARG A 29 -12.82 -5.00 -1.57
N ARG A 30 -11.94 -4.83 -0.59
CA ARG A 30 -12.24 -4.05 0.64
C ARG A 30 -12.41 -2.57 0.36
N LEU A 31 -11.55 -2.02 -0.50
CA LEU A 31 -11.53 -0.60 -0.83
C LEU A 31 -12.61 -0.24 -1.86
N PHE A 32 -12.96 -1.20 -2.73
CA PHE A 32 -13.96 -1.01 -3.78
C PHE A 32 -15.11 -2.02 -3.63
N LEU A 33 -16.16 -1.59 -2.91
CA LEU A 33 -17.39 -2.38 -2.68
C LEU A 33 -18.14 -2.75 -3.97
N GLY A 34 -17.79 -2.14 -5.11
CA GLY A 34 -18.34 -2.47 -6.43
C GLY A 34 -17.59 -3.59 -7.17
N ILE A 35 -16.45 -4.07 -6.66
CA ILE A 35 -15.68 -5.15 -7.29
C ILE A 35 -15.99 -6.46 -6.59
N THR A 36 -16.95 -7.21 -7.14
CA THR A 36 -17.37 -8.51 -6.58
C THR A 36 -16.55 -9.68 -7.13
N ASP A 37 -16.02 -9.53 -8.35
CA ASP A 37 -15.26 -10.57 -9.04
C ASP A 37 -13.76 -10.55 -8.67
N ASN A 38 -13.26 -11.71 -8.23
CA ASN A 38 -11.84 -11.91 -7.94
C ASN A 38 -10.96 -11.75 -9.19
N VAL A 39 -11.45 -12.09 -10.39
CA VAL A 39 -10.70 -11.92 -11.64
C VAL A 39 -10.45 -10.44 -11.90
N GLN A 40 -11.48 -9.62 -11.79
CA GLN A 40 -11.35 -8.16 -11.90
C GLN A 40 -10.48 -7.57 -10.79
N ALA A 41 -10.63 -8.03 -9.55
CA ALA A 41 -9.81 -7.56 -8.44
C ALA A 41 -8.31 -7.85 -8.65
N ARG A 42 -7.97 -9.02 -9.20
CA ARG A 42 -6.59 -9.39 -9.55
C ARG A 42 -6.02 -8.54 -10.68
N GLN A 43 -6.80 -8.27 -11.71
CA GLN A 43 -6.38 -7.37 -12.80
C GLN A 43 -6.09 -5.95 -12.28
N CYS A 44 -6.92 -5.45 -11.37
CA CYS A 44 -6.68 -4.17 -10.71
C CYS A 44 -5.41 -4.21 -9.87
N ALA A 45 -5.20 -5.26 -9.08
CA ALA A 45 -3.99 -5.42 -8.26
C ALA A 45 -2.71 -5.42 -9.12
N ARG A 46 -2.69 -6.15 -10.24
CA ARG A 46 -1.55 -6.15 -11.19
C ARG A 46 -1.31 -4.77 -11.80
N THR A 47 -2.38 -4.11 -12.22
CA THR A 47 -2.30 -2.77 -12.82
C THR A 47 -1.75 -1.75 -11.82
N ILE A 48 -2.19 -1.81 -10.57
CA ILE A 48 -1.75 -0.93 -9.49
C ILE A 48 -0.30 -1.25 -9.07
N ALA A 49 0.07 -2.53 -9.03
CA ALA A 49 1.45 -2.99 -8.78
C ALA A 49 2.43 -2.54 -9.87
N GLY A 50 2.01 -2.56 -11.13
CA GLY A 50 2.81 -2.09 -12.27
C GLY A 50 2.92 -0.57 -12.39
N ARG A 51 2.12 0.20 -11.63
CA ARG A 51 2.25 1.66 -11.59
C ARG A 51 3.41 2.05 -10.69
N GLN A 52 4.41 2.68 -11.29
CA GLN A 52 5.50 3.28 -10.54
C GLN A 52 4.95 4.49 -9.76
N PRO A 53 5.05 4.49 -8.41
CA PRO A 53 4.63 5.65 -7.63
C PRO A 53 5.51 6.83 -7.97
N LEU A 54 4.89 8.01 -8.08
CA LEU A 54 5.63 9.26 -7.93
C LEU A 54 6.32 9.19 -6.56
N SER A 55 7.65 9.26 -6.55
CA SER A 55 8.48 9.04 -5.37
C SER A 55 7.87 9.72 -4.14
N PRO A 56 7.43 8.97 -3.12
CA PRO A 56 6.88 9.59 -1.93
C PRO A 56 7.97 10.43 -1.26
N PRO A 57 7.65 11.62 -0.71
CA PRO A 57 8.61 12.38 0.06
C PRO A 57 9.12 11.52 1.22
N PRO A 58 10.42 11.57 1.54
CA PRO A 58 11.03 10.67 2.51
C PRO A 58 10.29 10.76 3.84
N SER A 59 9.73 9.63 4.27
CA SER A 59 9.07 9.49 5.56
C SER A 59 10.09 9.80 6.66
N LYS A 60 9.95 10.94 7.34
CA LYS A 60 10.79 11.31 8.47
C LYS A 60 10.55 10.29 9.58
N LYS A 61 11.44 9.31 9.71
CA LYS A 61 11.50 8.48 10.92
C LYS A 61 11.71 9.44 12.10
N PRO A 62 10.88 9.41 13.16
CA PRO A 62 11.16 10.22 14.34
C PRO A 62 12.54 9.82 14.86
N ARG A 63 13.48 10.77 14.90
CA ARG A 63 14.77 10.56 15.54
C ARG A 63 14.47 10.17 16.98
N ALA A 64 14.78 8.93 17.34
CA ALA A 64 14.80 8.52 18.74
C ALA A 64 15.72 9.49 19.48
N CYS A 65 15.16 10.29 20.38
CA CYS A 65 15.92 11.02 21.37
C CYS A 65 16.66 9.97 22.21
N ARG A 66 17.94 9.74 21.91
CA ARG A 66 18.86 9.06 22.82
C ARG A 66 19.05 9.99 24.01
N THR A 67 18.20 9.88 25.03
CA THR A 67 18.51 10.44 26.34
C THR A 67 19.64 9.63 26.92
N ARG A 68 20.87 10.11 26.72
CA ARG A 68 22.07 9.64 27.41
C ARG A 68 21.97 10.14 28.85
N SER A 69 21.20 9.45 29.69
CA SER A 69 21.21 9.70 31.14
C SER A 69 22.45 9.03 31.72
N SER A 70 23.57 9.74 31.63
CA SER A 70 24.77 9.51 32.42
C SER A 70 24.80 10.63 33.45
N MET A 71 24.36 10.36 34.66
CA MET A 71 24.72 11.19 35.80
C MET A 71 25.02 10.32 37.01
N ARG A 72 26.12 10.72 37.62
CA ARG A 72 26.99 10.08 38.59
C ARG A 72 26.47 10.30 40.01
#